data_AF-A0A957FSY2-F1
#
_entry.id   AF-A0A957FSY2-F1
#
_cell.length_a   1.000
_cell.length_b   1.000
_cell.length_c   1.000
_cell.angle_alpha   90.00
_cell.angle_beta   90.00
_cell.angle_gamma   90.00
#
_symmetry.space_group_name_H-M   'P 1'
#
loop_
_entity.id
_entity.type
_entity.pdbx_description
1 polymer ?
#
loop_
_entity_poly.entity_id
_entity_poly.type
_entity_poly.pdbx_seq_one_letter_code
_entity_poly.pdbx_strand_id
1 'polypeptide(L)'
;MTEHNTTTPTYTADEIMAFMMDALDGVLSEQDEHILTAQLIHYPELAQEWQAMQAVDELFTTAPMVAPPARFAAQTMARLPNLTMRRTVSAAVFTLFFIGGLLPFLFVVGLGVLLLGDGTAVSTLFNIVGNFGQFSVVLLGAIGQLIVGMGDSLGQYPAVMGTFMVMIGSIFLWSGVYRQLVTAPQVA
;
A
#
# COMPACT_ATOMS: atom_id res chain seq x y z
N MET A 1 24.54 22.05 -32.91
CA MET A 1 24.82 22.97 -31.80
C MET A 1 23.55 23.04 -30.97
N THR A 2 23.37 22.07 -30.08
CA THR A 2 22.26 22.00 -29.15
C THR A 2 22.66 22.80 -27.92
N GLU A 3 22.12 24.01 -27.79
CA GLU A 3 22.19 24.77 -26.54
C GLU A 3 21.47 23.98 -25.45
N HIS A 4 22.24 23.24 -24.66
CA HIS A 4 21.78 22.68 -23.41
C HIS A 4 21.64 23.88 -22.45
N ASN A 5 20.44 24.45 -22.39
CA ASN A 5 20.09 25.47 -21.41
C ASN A 5 20.08 24.80 -20.03
N THR A 6 21.23 24.82 -19.34
CA THR A 6 21.36 24.37 -17.96
C THR A 6 20.76 25.44 -17.05
N THR A 7 19.44 25.52 -17.02
CA THR A 7 18.75 26.22 -15.94
C THR A 7 19.01 25.39 -14.69
N THR A 8 19.98 25.80 -13.88
CA THR A 8 20.12 25.27 -12.52
C THR A 8 18.76 25.40 -11.85
N PRO A 9 18.14 24.30 -11.39
CA PRO A 9 16.84 24.38 -10.74
C PRO A 9 16.96 25.35 -9.55
N THR A 10 16.20 26.44 -9.62
CA THR A 10 16.12 27.40 -8.52
C THR A 10 15.18 26.81 -7.49
N TYR A 11 15.73 26.35 -6.36
CA TYR A 11 14.94 25.88 -5.23
C TYR A 11 14.49 27.07 -4.39
N THR A 12 13.25 27.01 -3.94
CA THR A 12 12.68 27.95 -2.97
C THR A 12 13.21 27.67 -1.57
N ALA A 13 13.12 28.66 -0.67
CA ALA A 13 13.53 28.48 0.72
C ALA A 13 12.76 27.34 1.41
N ASP A 14 11.47 27.17 1.09
CA ASP A 14 10.63 26.10 1.64
C ASP A 14 11.09 24.71 1.18
N GLU A 15 11.53 24.58 -0.08
CA GLU A 15 12.08 23.33 -0.61
C GLU A 15 13.45 22.99 0.02
N ILE A 16 14.31 24.00 0.20
CA ILE A 16 15.58 23.81 0.90
C ILE A 16 15.33 23.40 2.36
N MET A 17 14.31 23.98 3.02
CA MET A 17 13.88 23.58 4.35
C MET A 17 13.40 22.12 4.41
N ALA A 18 12.64 21.68 3.41
CA ALA A 18 12.24 20.28 3.30
C ALA A 18 13.46 19.35 3.18
N PHE A 19 14.45 19.69 2.35
CA PHE A 19 15.70 18.91 2.25
C PHE A 19 16.48 18.87 3.55
N MET A 20 16.52 19.96 4.33
CA MET A 20 17.12 19.96 5.66
C MET A 20 16.41 18.99 6.61
N MET A 21 15.07 18.98 6.62
CA MET A 21 14.29 18.03 7.44
C MET A 21 14.53 16.58 7.02
N ASP A 22 14.49 16.29 5.72
CA ASP A 22 14.76 14.97 5.15
C ASP A 22 16.19 14.48 5.47
N ALA A 23 17.16 15.40 5.51
CA ALA A 23 18.55 15.10 5.90
C ALA A 23 18.65 14.69 7.37
N LEU A 24 17.96 15.37 8.29
CA LEU A 24 17.93 15.01 9.72
C LEU A 24 17.29 13.65 9.96
N ASP A 25 16.23 13.34 9.20
CA ASP A 25 15.56 12.04 9.27
C ASP A 25 16.37 10.90 8.60
N GLY A 26 17.47 11.22 7.91
CA GLY A 26 18.31 10.26 7.20
C GLY A 26 17.64 9.65 5.96
N VAL A 27 16.65 10.34 5.39
CA VAL A 27 15.89 9.90 4.20
C VAL A 27 16.34 10.60 2.91
N LEU A 28 17.18 11.64 3.02
CA LEU A 28 17.69 12.39 1.88
C LEU A 28 18.67 11.53 1.04
N SER A 29 18.55 11.61 -0.28
CA SER A 29 19.45 10.90 -1.20
C SER A 29 20.83 11.58 -1.29
N GLU A 30 21.89 10.84 -1.64
CA GLU A 30 23.24 11.42 -1.82
C GLU A 30 23.25 12.56 -2.86
N GLN A 31 22.42 12.45 -3.90
CA GLN A 31 22.31 13.49 -4.92
C GLN A 31 21.69 14.77 -4.35
N ASP A 32 20.63 14.62 -3.55
CA ASP A 32 19.95 15.76 -2.94
C ASP A 32 20.78 16.40 -1.82
N GLU A 33 21.63 15.62 -1.14
CA GLU A 33 22.58 16.13 -0.15
C GLU A 33 23.62 17.07 -0.79
N HIS A 34 24.12 16.73 -1.98
CA HIS A 34 24.99 17.62 -2.75
C HIS A 34 24.26 18.90 -3.17
N ILE A 35 22.99 18.79 -3.56
CA ILE A 35 22.16 19.96 -3.90
C ILE A 35 21.97 20.84 -2.67
N LEU A 36 21.57 20.27 -1.54
CA LEU A 36 21.40 20.96 -0.27
C LEU A 36 22.69 21.71 0.11
N THR A 37 23.83 21.03 0.08
CA THR A 37 25.13 21.63 0.40
C THR A 37 25.46 22.79 -0.53
N ALA A 38 25.20 22.66 -1.84
CA ALA A 38 25.41 23.74 -2.80
C ALA A 38 24.49 24.94 -2.52
N GLN A 39 23.22 24.69 -2.15
CA GLN A 39 22.27 25.77 -1.81
C GLN A 39 22.64 26.49 -0.51
N LEU A 40 23.09 25.76 0.53
CA LEU A 40 23.48 26.36 1.81
C LEU A 40 24.69 27.30 1.67
N ILE A 41 25.57 27.08 0.68
CA ILE A 41 26.66 28.02 0.36
C ILE A 41 26.11 29.35 -0.19
N HIS A 42 25.01 29.29 -0.94
CA HIS A 42 24.39 30.46 -1.56
C HIS A 42 23.48 31.25 -0.60
N TYR A 43 22.86 30.58 0.37
CA TYR A 43 21.92 31.18 1.33
C TYR A 43 22.44 31.05 2.78
N PRO A 44 23.28 31.99 3.25
CA PRO A 44 23.93 31.90 4.55
C PRO A 44 22.94 31.96 5.73
N GLU A 45 21.77 32.59 5.58
CA GLU A 45 20.71 32.55 6.59
C GLU A 45 20.19 31.13 6.83
N LEU A 46 19.97 30.35 5.76
CA LEU A 46 19.53 28.96 5.86
C LEU A 46 20.64 28.06 6.40
N ALA A 47 21.92 28.38 6.11
CA ALA A 47 23.05 27.66 6.69
C ALA A 47 23.15 27.82 8.22
N GLN A 48 22.81 29.00 8.75
CA GLN A 48 22.75 29.21 10.21
C GLN A 48 21.60 28.40 10.82
N GLU A 49 20.45 28.38 10.17
CA GLU A 49 19.30 27.59 10.63
C GLU A 49 19.60 26.09 10.59
N TRP A 50 20.25 25.62 9.52
CA TRP A 50 20.75 24.25 9.41
C TRP A 50 21.66 23.85 10.57
N GLN A 51 22.65 24.69 10.87
CA GLN A 51 23.58 24.45 11.98
C GLN A 51 22.84 24.43 13.33
N ALA A 52 21.85 25.30 13.52
CA ALA A 52 21.04 25.31 14.73
C ALA A 52 20.22 24.01 14.87
N MET A 53 19.64 23.51 13.78
CA MET A 53 18.91 22.23 13.78
C MET A 53 19.83 21.05 14.05
N GLN A 54 21.02 20.98 13.43
CA GLN A 54 22.01 19.94 13.70
C GLN A 54 22.47 19.94 15.17
N ALA A 55 22.66 21.10 15.78
CA ALA A 55 23.02 21.19 17.20
C ALA A 55 21.91 20.65 18.13
N VAL A 56 20.64 20.85 17.76
CA VAL A 56 19.49 20.28 18.48
C VAL A 56 19.42 18.77 18.31
N ASP A 57 19.65 18.26 17.10
CA ASP A 57 19.70 16.82 16.84
C ASP A 57 20.85 16.14 17.61
N GLU A 58 22.05 16.74 17.61
CA GLU A 58 23.20 16.27 18.38
C GLU A 58 22.89 16.21 19.88
N LEU A 59 22.15 17.20 20.41
CA LEU A 59 21.71 17.20 21.80
C LEU A 59 20.76 16.04 22.11
N PHE A 60 19.83 15.73 21.20
CA PHE A 60 18.89 14.61 21.39
C PHE A 60 19.54 13.24 21.21
N THR A 61 20.48 13.11 20.29
CA THR A 61 21.23 11.86 20.06
C THR A 61 22.25 11.57 21.16
N THR A 62 22.82 12.61 21.77
CA THR A 62 23.74 12.49 22.91
C THR A 62 23.01 12.32 24.25
N ALA A 63 21.73 12.67 24.32
CA ALA A 63 20.96 12.54 25.55
C ALA A 63 20.94 11.07 26.03
N PRO A 64 21.24 10.80 27.31
CA PRO A 64 21.22 9.44 27.83
C PRO A 64 19.83 8.86 27.66
N MET A 65 19.75 7.68 27.04
CA MET A 65 18.48 7.01 26.76
C MET A 65 17.77 6.75 28.09
N VAL A 66 16.79 7.59 28.44
CA VAL A 66 16.00 7.43 29.66
C VAL A 66 15.07 6.26 29.43
N ALA A 67 15.40 5.12 30.03
CA ALA A 67 14.52 3.96 29.98
C ALA A 67 13.14 4.36 30.54
N PRO A 68 12.04 4.07 29.82
CA PRO A 68 10.71 4.36 30.35
C PRO A 68 10.49 3.56 31.63
N PRO A 69 9.68 4.06 32.58
CA PRO A 69 9.41 3.34 33.81
C PRO A 69 8.84 1.95 33.50
N ALA A 70 9.21 0.93 34.27
CA ALA A 70 8.88 -0.48 34.00
C ALA A 70 7.38 -0.75 33.76
N ARG A 71 6.49 0.13 34.23
CA ARG A 71 5.04 0.04 34.05
C ARG A 71 4.50 0.70 32.78
N PHE A 72 5.29 1.51 32.08
CA PHE A 72 4.86 2.22 30.86
C PHE A 72 4.48 1.23 29.77
N ALA A 73 5.35 0.25 29.48
CA ALA A 73 5.05 -0.78 28.48
C ALA A 73 3.77 -1.55 28.82
N ALA A 74 3.57 -1.92 30.09
CA ALA A 74 2.36 -2.60 30.54
C ALA A 74 1.09 -1.74 30.38
N GLN A 75 1.15 -0.45 30.71
CA GLN A 75 0.02 0.46 30.57
C GLN A 75 -0.30 0.76 29.10
N THR A 76 0.71 0.91 28.25
CA THR A 76 0.54 1.12 26.80
C THR A 76 -0.02 -0.14 26.14
N MET A 77 0.47 -1.33 26.50
CA MET A 77 -0.08 -2.60 26.01
C MET A 77 -1.54 -2.82 26.44
N ALA A 78 -1.91 -2.40 27.66
CA ALA A 78 -3.29 -2.48 28.12
C ALA A 78 -4.25 -1.54 27.35
N ARG A 79 -3.73 -0.44 26.79
CA ARG A 79 -4.51 0.54 26.00
C ARG A 79 -4.51 0.24 24.50
N LEU A 80 -3.59 -0.58 24.00
CA LEU A 80 -3.58 -0.98 22.61
C LEU A 80 -4.82 -1.86 22.33
N PRO A 81 -5.72 -1.45 21.42
CA PRO A 81 -6.91 -2.21 21.10
C PRO A 81 -6.48 -3.61 20.66
N ASN A 82 -7.07 -4.61 21.33
CA ASN A 82 -6.60 -5.99 21.37
C ASN A 82 -6.31 -6.54 19.97
N LEU A 83 -5.03 -6.64 19.60
CA LEU A 83 -4.58 -7.10 18.28
C LEU A 83 -5.06 -8.52 17.97
N THR A 84 -5.29 -9.31 19.03
CA THR A 84 -5.86 -10.67 18.91
C THR A 84 -7.25 -10.65 18.27
N MET A 85 -8.07 -9.66 18.58
CA MET A 85 -9.42 -9.53 18.02
C MET A 85 -9.40 -9.25 16.52
N ARG A 86 -8.48 -8.39 16.06
CA ARG A 86 -8.26 -8.17 14.62
C ARG A 86 -7.80 -9.45 13.90
N ARG A 87 -6.93 -10.23 14.54
CA ARG A 87 -6.44 -11.50 13.96
C ARG A 87 -7.53 -12.57 13.91
N THR A 88 -8.39 -12.66 14.92
CA THR A 88 -9.50 -13.61 14.93
C THR A 88 -10.58 -13.21 13.93
N VAL A 89 -10.87 -11.91 13.79
CA VAL A 89 -11.82 -11.41 12.77
C VAL A 89 -11.30 -11.65 11.37
N SER A 90 -10.02 -11.33 11.08
CA SER A 90 -9.46 -11.60 9.76
C SER A 90 -9.41 -13.09 9.45
N ALA A 91 -9.01 -13.93 10.41
CA ALA A 91 -9.05 -15.37 10.27
C ALA A 91 -10.48 -15.87 9.99
N ALA A 92 -11.47 -15.41 10.75
CA ALA A 92 -12.88 -15.79 10.56
C ALA A 92 -13.41 -15.39 9.17
N VAL A 93 -13.07 -14.19 8.69
CA VAL A 93 -13.45 -13.73 7.34
C VAL A 93 -12.78 -14.60 6.26
N PHE A 94 -11.48 -14.89 6.39
CA PHE A 94 -10.80 -15.78 5.44
C PHE A 94 -11.36 -17.20 5.47
N THR A 95 -11.65 -17.74 6.65
CA THR A 95 -12.29 -19.05 6.79
C THR A 95 -13.68 -19.06 6.16
N LEU A 96 -14.49 -18.02 6.40
CA LEU A 96 -15.81 -17.90 5.78
C LEU A 96 -15.71 -17.82 4.25
N PHE A 97 -14.77 -17.05 3.73
CA PHE A 97 -14.55 -16.91 2.29
C PHE A 97 -14.03 -18.22 1.68
N PHE A 98 -13.16 -18.93 2.39
CA PHE A 98 -12.63 -20.22 1.97
C PHE A 98 -13.73 -21.29 1.94
N ILE A 99 -14.58 -21.33 2.97
CA ILE A 99 -15.72 -22.24 3.03
C ILE A 99 -16.77 -21.87 1.98
N GLY A 100 -17.03 -20.58 1.76
CA GLY A 100 -18.04 -20.09 0.82
C GLY A 100 -17.63 -20.18 -0.65
N GLY A 101 -16.33 -20.10 -0.96
CA GLY A 101 -15.82 -20.13 -2.33
C GLY A 101 -15.17 -21.46 -2.71
N LEU A 102 -14.16 -21.87 -1.95
CA LEU A 102 -13.33 -23.01 -2.35
C LEU A 102 -14.03 -24.35 -2.11
N LEU A 103 -14.75 -24.49 -1.00
CA LEU A 103 -15.43 -25.72 -0.62
C LEU A 103 -16.54 -26.13 -1.61
N PRO A 104 -17.51 -25.25 -1.99
CA PRO A 104 -18.50 -25.61 -3.00
C PRO A 104 -17.88 -25.81 -4.38
N PHE A 105 -16.82 -25.07 -4.72
CA PHE A 105 -16.07 -25.32 -5.96
C PHE A 105 -15.49 -26.73 -5.98
N LEU A 106 -14.72 -27.11 -4.95
CA LEU A 106 -14.16 -28.46 -4.83
C LEU A 106 -15.25 -29.54 -4.80
N PHE A 107 -16.40 -29.27 -4.20
CA PHE A 107 -17.53 -30.18 -4.18
C PHE A 107 -18.12 -30.42 -5.57
N VAL A 108 -18.41 -29.35 -6.33
CA VAL A 108 -18.93 -29.47 -7.72
C VAL A 108 -17.93 -30.19 -8.60
N VAL A 109 -16.64 -29.89 -8.44
CA VAL A 109 -15.54 -30.52 -9.16
C VAL A 109 -15.45 -32.02 -8.85
N GLY A 110 -15.40 -32.39 -7.57
CA GLY A 110 -15.31 -33.78 -7.13
C GLY A 110 -16.53 -34.59 -7.54
N LEU A 111 -17.72 -34.01 -7.42
CA LEU A 111 -18.98 -34.62 -7.81
C LEU A 111 -19.08 -34.80 -9.34
N GLY A 112 -18.57 -33.84 -10.11
CA GLY A 112 -18.44 -33.97 -11.56
C GLY A 112 -17.54 -35.12 -11.97
N VAL A 113 -16.35 -35.25 -11.36
CA VAL A 113 -15.43 -36.38 -11.62
C VAL A 113 -16.08 -37.72 -11.24
N LEU A 114 -16.76 -37.78 -10.10
CA LEU A 114 -17.42 -39.00 -9.61
C LEU A 114 -18.58 -39.44 -10.52
N LEU A 115 -19.44 -38.50 -10.95
CA LEU A 115 -20.63 -38.80 -11.75
C LEU A 115 -20.32 -39.07 -13.21
N LEU A 116 -19.35 -38.36 -13.79
CA LEU A 116 -19.01 -38.49 -15.20
C LEU A 116 -18.06 -39.65 -15.46
N GLY A 117 -17.26 -40.10 -14.48
CA GLY A 117 -16.42 -41.30 -14.55
C GLY A 117 -15.31 -41.27 -15.61
N ASP A 118 -15.31 -40.27 -16.49
CA ASP A 118 -14.40 -40.11 -17.61
C ASP A 118 -13.30 -39.10 -17.29
N GLY A 119 -12.06 -39.41 -17.67
CA GLY A 119 -10.88 -38.56 -17.51
C GLY A 119 -10.96 -37.18 -18.19
N THR A 120 -12.04 -36.91 -18.92
CA THR A 120 -12.39 -35.63 -19.54
C THR A 120 -12.77 -34.55 -18.51
N ALA A 121 -13.34 -34.94 -17.36
CA ALA A 121 -13.62 -33.99 -16.28
C ALA A 121 -12.31 -33.43 -15.68
N VAL A 122 -11.30 -34.29 -15.55
CA VAL A 122 -9.96 -33.92 -15.06
C VAL A 122 -9.24 -33.01 -16.05
N SER A 123 -9.30 -33.29 -17.35
CA SER A 123 -8.71 -32.41 -18.36
C SER A 123 -9.42 -31.05 -18.45
N THR A 124 -10.75 -31.01 -18.28
CA THR A 124 -11.51 -29.77 -18.22
C THR A 124 -11.11 -28.91 -17.01
N LEU A 125 -10.82 -29.53 -15.86
CA LEU A 125 -10.31 -28.83 -14.68
C LEU A 125 -8.92 -28.25 -14.90
N PHE A 126 -7.99 -29.03 -15.46
CA PHE A 126 -6.67 -28.51 -15.81
C PHE A 126 -6.74 -27.40 -16.85
N ASN A 127 -7.68 -27.46 -17.79
CA ASN A 127 -7.93 -26.37 -18.75
C ASN A 127 -8.55 -25.14 -18.07
N ILE A 128 -9.46 -25.29 -17.10
CA ILE A 128 -10.01 -24.16 -16.34
C ILE A 128 -8.93 -23.50 -15.48
N VAL A 129 -8.07 -24.28 -14.81
CA VAL A 129 -6.94 -23.76 -14.01
C VAL A 129 -5.88 -23.12 -14.91
N GLY A 130 -5.57 -23.75 -16.05
CA GLY A 130 -4.69 -23.18 -17.08
C GLY A 130 -5.23 -21.89 -17.67
N ASN A 131 -6.53 -21.84 -17.96
CA ASN A 131 -7.23 -20.63 -18.41
C ASN A 131 -7.26 -19.56 -17.33
N PHE A 132 -7.34 -19.91 -16.05
CA PHE A 132 -7.21 -18.95 -14.95
C PHE A 132 -5.80 -18.36 -14.86
N GLY A 133 -4.76 -19.17 -15.08
CA GLY A 133 -3.38 -18.71 -15.19
C GLY A 133 -3.17 -17.78 -16.39
N GLN A 134 -3.81 -18.10 -17.52
CA GLN A 134 -3.76 -17.25 -18.71
C GLN A 134 -4.60 -15.97 -18.53
N PHE A 135 -5.74 -16.06 -17.84
CA PHE A 135 -6.59 -14.93 -17.49
C PHE A 135 -5.86 -13.97 -16.54
N SER A 136 -5.11 -14.45 -15.56
CA SER A 136 -4.32 -13.58 -14.66
C SER A 136 -3.13 -12.94 -15.36
N VAL A 137 -2.48 -13.61 -16.31
CA VAL A 137 -1.45 -13.00 -17.18
C VAL A 137 -2.06 -11.95 -18.12
N VAL A 138 -3.24 -12.21 -18.69
CA VAL A 138 -3.97 -11.23 -19.51
C VAL A 138 -4.49 -10.08 -18.66
N LEU A 139 -4.90 -10.31 -17.41
CA LEU A 139 -5.33 -9.25 -16.49
C LEU A 139 -4.15 -8.36 -16.08
N LEU A 140 -2.99 -8.95 -15.78
CA LEU A 140 -1.74 -8.21 -15.50
C LEU A 140 -1.25 -7.45 -16.73
N GLY A 141 -1.33 -8.06 -17.91
CA GLY A 141 -1.02 -7.41 -19.18
C GLY A 141 -1.99 -6.28 -19.50
N ALA A 142 -3.29 -6.47 -19.26
CA ALA A 142 -4.33 -5.47 -19.44
C ALA A 142 -4.18 -4.33 -18.43
N ILE A 143 -3.87 -4.60 -17.16
CA ILE A 143 -3.57 -3.58 -16.15
C ILE A 143 -2.31 -2.79 -16.55
N GLY A 144 -1.26 -3.47 -17.04
CA GLY A 144 -0.06 -2.83 -17.58
C GLY A 144 -0.35 -1.94 -18.78
N GLN A 145 -1.20 -2.39 -19.72
CA GLN A 145 -1.62 -1.59 -20.86
C GLN A 145 -2.61 -0.49 -20.48
N LEU A 146 -3.39 -0.65 -19.42
CA LEU A 146 -4.32 0.36 -18.91
C LEU A 146 -3.57 1.48 -18.18
N ILE A 147 -2.47 1.16 -17.48
CA ILE A 147 -1.54 2.14 -16.89
C ILE A 147 -0.80 2.95 -17.97
N VAL A 148 -0.42 2.30 -19.08
CA VAL A 148 0.29 2.97 -20.19
C VAL A 148 -0.67 3.66 -21.18
N GLY A 149 -1.93 3.20 -21.30
CA GLY A 149 -2.92 3.66 -22.27
C GLY A 149 -4.01 4.60 -21.72
N MET A 150 -4.03 4.89 -20.42
CA MET A 150 -5.03 5.77 -19.78
C MET A 150 -5.01 7.22 -20.29
N GLY A 151 -3.97 7.63 -21.04
CA GLY A 151 -3.89 8.96 -21.64
C GLY A 151 -4.79 9.17 -22.87
N ASP A 152 -5.15 8.12 -23.61
CA ASP A 152 -5.71 8.27 -24.97
C ASP A 152 -7.11 7.63 -25.18
N SER A 153 -7.59 6.79 -24.25
CA SER A 153 -8.75 5.91 -24.50
C SER A 153 -10.01 6.18 -23.64
N LEU A 154 -10.07 7.29 -22.90
CA LEU A 154 -11.22 7.61 -22.04
C LEU A 154 -12.55 7.88 -22.78
N GLY A 155 -12.54 7.99 -24.11
CA GLY A 155 -13.73 8.26 -24.92
C GLY A 155 -14.51 7.05 -25.45
N GLN A 156 -13.93 5.83 -25.49
CA GLN A 156 -14.40 4.81 -26.43
C GLN A 156 -15.11 3.59 -25.82
N TYR A 157 -15.01 3.35 -24.50
CA TYR A 157 -15.55 2.12 -23.88
C TYR A 157 -16.41 2.38 -22.61
N PRO A 158 -17.68 2.80 -22.77
CA PRO A 158 -18.59 3.05 -21.64
C PRO A 158 -18.92 1.79 -20.80
N ALA A 159 -18.84 0.59 -21.39
CA ALA A 159 -19.10 -0.66 -20.66
C ALA A 159 -18.02 -0.96 -19.60
N VAL A 160 -16.77 -0.56 -19.85
CA VAL A 160 -15.66 -0.77 -18.90
C VAL A 160 -15.84 0.13 -17.67
N MET A 161 -16.30 1.37 -17.86
CA MET A 161 -16.68 2.26 -16.77
C MET A 161 -17.78 1.66 -15.90
N GLY A 162 -18.80 1.03 -16.50
CA GLY A 162 -19.87 0.33 -15.77
C GLY A 162 -19.34 -0.78 -14.87
N THR A 163 -18.43 -1.62 -15.39
CA THR A 163 -17.82 -2.72 -14.62
C THR A 163 -16.96 -2.19 -13.46
N PHE A 164 -16.16 -1.15 -13.67
CA PHE A 164 -15.41 -0.51 -12.59
C PHE A 164 -16.32 0.10 -11.54
N MET A 165 -17.43 0.72 -11.95
CA MET A 165 -18.40 1.32 -11.02
C MET A 165 -19.11 0.25 -10.18
N VAL A 166 -19.41 -0.92 -10.75
CA VAL A 166 -19.95 -2.07 -10.02
C VAL A 166 -18.91 -2.67 -9.05
N MET A 167 -17.66 -2.80 -9.48
CA MET A 167 -16.55 -3.29 -8.62
C MET A 167 -16.30 -2.36 -7.44
N ILE A 168 -16.21 -1.05 -7.70
CA ILE A 168 -16.05 -0.02 -6.67
C ILE A 168 -17.27 -0.01 -5.75
N GLY A 169 -18.48 0.01 -6.30
CA GLY A 169 -19.72 -0.02 -5.52
C GLY A 169 -19.81 -1.24 -4.60
N SER A 170 -19.39 -2.42 -5.09
CA SER A 170 -19.35 -3.64 -4.30
C SER A 170 -18.33 -3.55 -3.15
N ILE A 171 -17.12 -3.05 -3.42
CA ILE A 171 -16.10 -2.84 -2.38
C ILE A 171 -16.61 -1.88 -1.30
N PHE A 172 -17.27 -0.78 -1.69
CA PHE A 172 -17.84 0.18 -0.75
C PHE A 172 -19.00 -0.40 0.06
N LEU A 173 -19.88 -1.16 -0.57
CA LEU A 173 -21.00 -1.84 0.10
C LEU A 173 -20.47 -2.79 1.20
N TRP A 174 -19.46 -3.60 0.88
CA TRP A 174 -18.86 -4.53 1.83
C TRP A 174 -18.01 -3.82 2.91
N SER A 175 -17.35 -2.72 2.58
CA SER A 175 -16.60 -1.89 3.53
C SER A 175 -17.49 -1.26 4.61
N GLY A 176 -18.70 -0.81 4.23
CA GLY A 176 -19.69 -0.28 5.17
C GLY A 176 -20.16 -1.33 6.18
N VAL A 177 -20.51 -2.52 5.71
CA VAL A 177 -20.89 -3.66 6.55
C VAL A 177 -19.76 -4.07 7.49
N TYR A 178 -18.52 -4.11 6.99
CA TYR A 178 -17.35 -4.44 7.79
C TYR A 178 -17.13 -3.43 8.93
N ARG A 179 -17.28 -2.13 8.65
CA ARG A 179 -17.19 -1.10 9.70
C ARG A 179 -18.26 -1.29 10.76
N GLN A 180 -19.50 -1.57 10.35
CA GLN A 180 -20.63 -1.73 11.27
C GLN A 180 -20.46 -2.95 12.18
N LEU A 181 -19.91 -4.06 11.67
CA LEU A 181 -19.59 -5.25 12.48
C LEU A 181 -18.40 -5.02 13.44
N VAL A 182 -17.44 -4.17 13.05
CA VAL A 182 -16.26 -3.86 13.88
C VAL A 182 -16.56 -2.80 14.93
N THR A 183 -17.48 -1.87 14.66
CA THR A 183 -17.81 -0.77 15.58
C THR A 183 -19.05 -1.02 16.43
N ALA A 184 -19.87 -2.03 16.12
CA ALA A 184 -20.98 -2.39 16.98
C ALA A 184 -20.46 -2.86 18.35
N PRO A 185 -20.77 -2.15 19.45
CA PRO A 185 -20.41 -2.61 20.78
C PRO A 185 -21.13 -3.92 21.07
N GLN A 186 -20.39 -4.94 21.52
CA GLN A 186 -20.97 -6.16 22.04
C GLN A 186 -21.73 -5.83 23.32
N VAL A 187 -23.03 -5.59 23.18
CA VAL A 187 -23.92 -5.45 24.33
C VAL A 187 -24.08 -6.85 24.92
N ALA A 188 -23.45 -7.07 26.07
CA ALA A 188 -23.61 -8.28 26.88
C ALA A 188 -24.96 -8.29 27.58
#